data_AF-A0A242MDY2-F1
#
_entry.id   AF-A0A242MDY2-F1
#
_cell.length_a   1.000
_cell.length_b   1.000
_cell.length_c   1.000
_cell.angle_alpha   90.00
_cell.angle_beta   90.00
_cell.angle_gamma   90.00
#
_symmetry.space_group_name_H-M   'P 1'
#
loop_
_entity.id
_entity.type
_entity.pdbx_description
1 polymer ?
#
loop_
_entity_poly.entity_id
_entity_poly.type
_entity_poly.pdbx_seq_one_letter_code
_entity_poly.pdbx_strand_id
1 'polypeptide(L)' 'MAIPTIYLNARLGTFPKQIKLGPRAAGWIASEVQAWIDERVRASRGQ' A
#
# COMPACT_ATOMS: atom_id res chain seq x y z
N MET A 1 -0.79 6.31 21.33
CA MET A 1 -0.66 6.83 19.96
C MET A 1 -0.90 5.70 18.98
N ALA A 2 -2.00 5.69 18.23
CA ALA A 2 -2.23 4.69 17.20
C ALA A 2 -1.53 5.14 15.92
N ILE A 3 -0.45 4.45 15.54
CA ILE A 3 0.15 4.61 14.21
C ILE A 3 -0.85 4.08 13.18
N PRO A 4 -1.18 4.83 12.13
CA PRO A 4 -2.10 4.36 11.10
C PRO A 4 -1.56 3.05 10.52
N THR A 5 -2.38 2.00 10.53
CA THR A 5 -2.04 0.62 10.14
C THR A 5 -1.45 0.52 8.74
N ILE A 6 -1.75 1.49 7.88
CA ILE A 6 -1.24 1.60 6.52
C ILE A 6 0.29 1.75 6.49
N TYR A 7 0.87 2.54 7.41
CA TYR A 7 2.33 2.69 7.52
C TYR A 7 3.00 1.45 8.09
N LEU A 8 2.32 0.73 8.99
CA LEU A 8 2.82 -0.54 9.52
C LEU A 8 2.82 -1.61 8.43
N ASN A 9 1.76 -1.68 7.63
CA ASN A 9 1.62 -2.61 6.50
C ASN A 9 2.62 -2.33 5.39
N ALA A 10 2.87 -1.06 5.06
CA ALA A 10 3.93 -0.68 4.13
C ALA A 10 5.31 -1.16 4.60
N ARG A 11 5.55 -1.14 5.92
CA ARG A 11 6.80 -1.61 6.53
C ARG A 11 6.88 -3.13 6.61
N LEU A 12 5.74 -3.82 6.76
CA LEU A 12 5.62 -5.28 6.74
C LEU A 12 5.63 -5.87 5.31
N GLY A 13 5.67 -5.03 4.27
CA GLY A 13 5.63 -5.47 2.87
C GLY A 13 4.24 -5.92 2.41
N THR A 14 3.22 -5.72 3.23
CA THR A 14 1.81 -6.01 2.90
C THR A 14 1.12 -4.82 2.24
N PHE A 15 1.84 -3.75 1.90
CA PHE A 15 1.36 -2.61 1.10
C PHE A 15 2.49 -2.15 0.17
N PRO A 16 2.19 -1.61 -1.03
CA PRO A 16 3.22 -1.18 -1.97
C PRO A 16 4.21 -0.19 -1.34
N LYS A 17 5.49 -0.36 -1.70
CA LYS A 17 6.55 0.54 -1.23
C LYS A 17 6.33 1.94 -1.81
N GLN A 18 6.51 2.94 -0.98
CA GLN A 18 6.43 4.33 -1.42
C GLN A 18 7.63 4.63 -2.32
N ILE A 19 7.39 5.26 -3.46
CA ILE A 19 8.43 5.80 -4.34
C ILE A 19 8.65 7.27 -4.02
N LYS A 20 9.91 7.71 -4.01
CA LYS A 20 10.23 9.13 -3.91
C LYS A 20 9.93 9.80 -5.24
N LEU A 21 8.91 10.65 -5.26
CA LEU A 21 8.57 11.51 -6.40
C LEU A 21 9.38 12.82 -6.38
N GLY A 22 9.92 13.20 -5.22
CA GLY A 22 10.75 14.38 -5.09
C GLY A 22 11.29 14.58 -3.67
N PRO A 23 11.95 15.72 -3.40
CA PRO A 23 12.64 15.98 -2.14
C PRO A 23 11.72 16.02 -0.90
N ARG A 24 10.43 16.33 -1.10
CA ARG A 24 9.40 16.30 -0.05
C ARG A 24 8.16 15.51 -0.43
N ALA A 25 8.20 14.78 -1.54
CA ALA A 25 7.07 14.04 -2.09
C ALA A 25 7.41 12.56 -2.17
N ALA A 26 6.66 11.75 -1.43
CA ALA A 26 6.60 10.31 -1.60
C ALA A 26 5.19 9.97 -2.07
N GLY A 27 5.09 9.09 -3.06
CA GLY A 27 3.84 8.62 -3.58
C GLY A 27 3.91 7.13 -3.87
N TRP A 28 2.83 6.60 -4.44
CA TRP A 28 2.76 5.21 -4.84
C TRP A 28 2.44 5.13 -6.32
N ILE A 29 2.90 4.05 -6.94
CA ILE A 29 2.50 3.74 -8.31
C ILE A 29 1.02 3.33 -8.25
N ALA A 30 0.17 4.07 -8.97
CA ALA A 30 -1.28 3.83 -8.97
C ALA A 30 -1.61 2.38 -9.34
N SER A 31 -0.90 1.81 -10.32
CA SER A 31 -1.07 0.42 -10.75
C SER A 31 -0.72 -0.60 -9.65
N GLU A 32 0.33 -0.36 -8.85
CA GLU A 32 0.66 -1.24 -7.72
C GLU A 32 -0.37 -1.16 -6.60
N VAL A 33 -0.86 0.06 -6.31
CA VAL A 33 -1.94 0.25 -5.33
C VAL A 33 -3.22 -0.42 -5.80
N GLN A 34 -3.57 -0.30 -7.08
CA GLN A 34 -4.76 -0.92 -7.64
C GLN A 34 -4.68 -2.45 -7.59
N ALA A 35 -3.52 -3.03 -7.95
CA ALA A 35 -3.29 -4.47 -7.86
C ALA A 35 -3.35 -4.97 -6.41
N TRP A 36 -2.80 -4.21 -5.47
CA TRP A 36 -2.89 -4.54 -4.05
C TRP A 36 -4.35 -4.50 -3.55
N ILE A 37 -5.13 -3.50 -3.94
CA ILE A 37 -6.56 -3.44 -3.61
C ILE A 37 -7.27 -4.66 -4.16
N ASP A 38 -7.04 -5.01 -5.42
CA ASP A 38 -7.65 -6.17 -6.07
C ASP A 38 -7.30 -7.49 -5.35
N GLU A 39 -6.02 -7.70 -5.02
CA GLU A 39 -5.56 -8.86 -4.28
C GLU A 39 -6.24 -8.95 -2.89
N ARG A 40 -6.36 -7.83 -2.18
CA ARG A 40 -7.04 -7.77 -0.88
C ARG A 40 -8.54 -8.02 -1.00
N VAL A 41 -9.19 -7.50 -2.04
CA VAL A 41 -10.60 -7.76 -2.33
C VAL A 41 -10.80 -9.24 -2.63
N ARG A 42 -9.95 -9.84 -3.46
CA ARG A 42 -10.00 -11.28 -3.79
C ARG A 42 -9.74 -12.16 -2.57
N ALA A 43 -8.73 -11.84 -1.76
CA ALA A 43 -8.42 -12.55 -0.53
C ALA A 43 -9.51 -12.41 0.55
N SER A 44 -10.19 -11.27 0.60
CA SER A 44 -11.28 -11.00 1.56
C SER A 44 -12.62 -11.59 1.11
N ARG A 45 -12.89 -11.59 -0.21
CA ARG A 45 -14.18 -12.02 -0.78
C ARG A 45 -14.17 -13.44 -1.34
N GLY A 46 -13.02 -14.12 -1.42
CA GLY A 46 -12.92 -15.56 -1.69
C GLY A 46 -13.81 -16.06 -2.83
N GLN A 47 -13.57 -15.57 -4.05
CA GLN A 47 -14.03 -16.22 -5.27
C GLN A 47 -12.89 -17.05 -5.85
#